data_AF-A0A434TE70-F1
#
_entry.id   AF-A0A434TE70-F1
#
_cell.length_a   1.000
_cell.length_b   1.000
_cell.length_c   1.000
_cell.angle_alpha   90.00
_cell.angle_beta   90.00
_cell.angle_gamma   90.00
#
_symmetry.space_group_name_H-M   'P 1'
#
loop_
_entity.id
_entity.type
_entity.pdbx_description
1 polymer ?
#
loop_
_entity_poly.entity_id
_entity_poly.type
_entity_poly.pdbx_seq_one_letter_code
_entity_poly.pdbx_strand_id
1 'polypeptide(L)'
;MDQGDDDDGPTANADYSVRIATTIGAFTCDEWNGFAGTARGDKANGYNPLVSFGFLSALEDSGCAVRRTGWQGHHLRLETAQGKLLGAVPCYL
;
A
#
# COMPACT_ATOMS: atom_id res chain seq x y z
N MET A 1 23.56 -0.38 40.36
CA MET A 1 22.46 0.58 40.13
C MET A 1 23.10 1.75 39.43
N ASP A 2 22.89 1.87 38.13
CA ASP A 2 23.33 2.99 37.31
C ASP A 2 22.14 3.32 36.41
N GLN A 3 21.69 4.57 36.49
CA GLN A 3 20.47 5.10 35.87
C GLN A 3 20.67 5.09 34.34
N GLY A 4 19.74 4.56 33.54
CA GLY A 4 18.51 5.29 33.22
C GLY A 4 18.83 6.37 32.19
N ASP A 5 19.07 5.97 30.94
CA ASP A 5 19.10 6.87 29.78
C ASP A 5 17.99 6.40 28.83
N ASP A 6 16.76 6.65 29.26
CA ASP A 6 15.58 6.56 28.40
C ASP A 6 15.59 7.82 27.51
N ASP A 7 16.25 7.70 26.35
CA ASP A 7 16.11 8.62 25.22
C ASP A 7 14.68 8.48 24.66
N ASP A 8 13.70 9.02 25.38
CA ASP A 8 12.33 9.19 24.89
C ASP A 8 12.29 10.51 24.10
N GLY A 9 12.94 10.47 22.93
CA GLY A 9 12.75 11.49 21.90
C GLY A 9 11.25 11.62 21.61
N PRO A 10 10.74 12.83 21.33
CA PRO A 10 9.30 13.07 21.28
C PRO A 10 8.67 12.13 20.26
N THR A 11 7.92 11.14 20.75
CA THR A 11 6.97 10.38 19.96
C THR A 11 5.88 11.35 19.56
N ALA A 12 6.16 12.16 18.53
CA ALA A 12 5.15 12.91 17.84
C ALA A 12 4.08 11.90 17.46
N ASN A 13 2.93 11.99 18.12
CA ASN A 13 1.78 11.15 17.85
C ASN A 13 1.30 11.51 16.44
N ALA A 14 1.95 10.92 15.44
CA ALA A 14 1.64 11.16 14.06
C ALA A 14 0.30 10.48 13.81
N ASP A 15 -0.73 11.30 13.61
CA ASP A 15 -2.05 10.80 13.30
C ASP A 15 -2.00 10.08 11.94
N TYR A 16 -2.22 8.77 11.97
CA TYR A 16 -2.32 7.91 10.80
C TYR A 16 -3.76 7.44 10.62
N SER A 17 -4.17 7.26 9.36
CA SER A 17 -5.46 6.68 9.02
C SER A 17 -5.29 5.51 8.06
N VAL A 18 -6.06 4.45 8.28
CA VAL A 18 -6.17 3.32 7.35
C VAL A 18 -7.54 3.35 6.70
N ARG A 19 -7.55 3.29 5.37
CA ARG A 19 -8.77 3.27 4.55
C ARG A 19 -8.80 2.02 3.68
N ILE A 20 -10.00 1.60 3.35
CA ILE A 20 -10.24 0.49 2.43
C ILE A 20 -10.54 1.08 1.04
N ALA A 21 -9.71 0.73 0.07
CA ALA A 21 -9.94 0.94 -1.35
C ALA A 21 -10.57 -0.34 -1.95
N THR A 22 -11.76 -0.21 -2.52
CA THR A 22 -12.51 -1.36 -3.06
C THR A 22 -12.02 -1.83 -4.43
N THR A 23 -11.07 -1.11 -5.03
CA THR A 23 -10.45 -1.40 -6.33
C THR A 23 -9.08 -0.75 -6.39
N ILE A 24 -8.16 -1.32 -7.18
CA ILE A 24 -6.82 -0.76 -7.41
C ILE A 24 -6.88 0.62 -8.08
N GLY A 25 -7.96 0.95 -8.79
CA GLY A 25 -8.19 2.26 -9.40
C GLY A 25 -8.34 3.41 -8.39
N ALA A 26 -8.42 3.12 -7.09
CA ALA A 26 -8.35 4.13 -6.04
C ALA A 26 -6.93 4.68 -5.79
N PHE A 27 -5.92 4.11 -6.47
CA PHE A 27 -4.54 4.60 -6.50
C PHE A 27 -4.21 5.06 -7.91
N THR A 28 -3.39 6.10 -8.03
CA THR A 28 -2.74 6.41 -9.29
C THR A 28 -1.56 5.47 -9.52
N CYS A 29 -1.19 5.25 -10.79
CA CYS A 29 -0.01 4.45 -11.15
C CYS A 29 1.27 5.04 -10.50
N ASP A 30 1.40 6.37 -10.48
CA ASP A 30 2.57 7.06 -9.92
C ASP A 30 2.65 6.91 -8.39
N GLU A 31 1.51 7.03 -7.68
CA GLU A 31 1.46 6.73 -6.23
C GLU A 31 1.91 5.30 -5.96
N TRP A 32 1.39 4.33 -6.72
CA TRP A 32 1.70 2.92 -6.50
C TRP A 32 3.15 2.58 -6.82
N ASN A 33 3.68 3.09 -7.93
CA ASN A 33 5.07 2.89 -8.36
C ASN A 33 6.10 3.49 -7.37
N GLY A 34 5.66 4.38 -6.47
CA GLY A 34 6.48 4.89 -5.38
C GLY A 34 6.75 3.88 -4.26
N PHE A 35 6.00 2.77 -4.20
CA PHE A 35 6.20 1.73 -3.21
C PHE A 35 7.33 0.77 -3.58
N ALA A 36 8.03 0.29 -2.55
CA ALA A 36 9.08 -0.72 -2.66
C ALA A 36 8.62 -1.95 -3.46
N GLY A 37 9.41 -2.36 -4.45
CA GLY A 37 9.17 -3.59 -5.19
C GLY A 37 8.11 -3.52 -6.30
N THR A 38 7.41 -2.41 -6.48
CA THR A 38 6.24 -2.32 -7.37
C THR A 38 6.56 -1.84 -8.79
N ALA A 39 7.73 -1.24 -9.01
CA ALA A 39 8.13 -0.65 -10.28
C ALA A 39 9.48 -1.20 -10.77
N ARG A 40 9.63 -1.24 -12.10
CA ARG A 40 10.92 -1.53 -12.72
C ARG A 40 11.89 -0.40 -12.39
N GLY A 41 13.06 -0.72 -11.84
CA GLY A 41 14.09 0.27 -11.51
C GLY A 41 14.33 0.47 -10.01
N ASP A 42 13.50 -0.12 -9.15
CA ASP A 42 13.79 -0.24 -7.72
C ASP A 42 14.96 -1.21 -7.51
N LYS A 43 16.18 -0.66 -7.42
CA LYS A 43 17.41 -1.44 -7.20
C LYS A 43 17.55 -1.91 -5.76
N ALA A 44 16.86 -1.29 -4.81
CA ALA A 44 17.00 -1.60 -3.40
C ALA A 44 16.17 -2.84 -3.02
N ASN A 45 14.94 -2.92 -3.54
CA ASN A 45 14.02 -4.01 -3.21
C ASN A 45 13.84 -5.02 -4.36
N GLY A 46 14.36 -4.71 -5.55
CA GLY A 46 14.06 -5.47 -6.76
C GLY A 46 12.66 -5.14 -7.29
N TYR A 47 12.19 -5.88 -8.29
CA TYR A 47 10.85 -5.71 -8.87
C TYR A 47 10.06 -7.01 -8.77
N ASN A 48 8.90 -6.96 -8.09
CA ASN A 48 7.94 -8.05 -8.08
C ASN A 48 6.74 -7.71 -8.99
N PRO A 49 6.63 -8.35 -10.17
CA PRO A 49 5.58 -8.04 -11.12
C PRO A 49 4.16 -8.32 -10.61
N LEU A 50 3.98 -9.22 -9.64
CA LEU A 50 2.67 -9.60 -9.10
C LEU A 50 2.07 -8.54 -8.16
N VAL A 51 2.87 -7.56 -7.74
CA VAL A 51 2.40 -6.41 -6.96
C VAL A 51 2.51 -5.10 -7.75
N SER A 52 2.75 -5.18 -9.06
CA SER A 52 2.77 -4.00 -9.93
C SER A 52 1.36 -3.47 -10.16
N PHE A 53 1.22 -2.15 -10.34
CA PHE A 53 -0.06 -1.52 -10.64
C PHE A 53 -0.72 -2.13 -11.90
N GLY A 54 0.07 -2.38 -12.94
CA GLY A 54 -0.41 -2.95 -14.20
C GLY A 54 -0.95 -4.39 -14.05
N PHE A 55 -0.28 -5.23 -13.26
CA PHE A 55 -0.76 -6.59 -13.01
C PHE A 55 -2.07 -6.59 -12.21
N LEU A 56 -2.13 -5.81 -11.12
CA LEU A 56 -3.32 -5.72 -10.28
C LEU A 56 -4.52 -5.11 -11.03
N SER A 57 -4.28 -4.08 -11.85
CA SER A 57 -5.32 -3.52 -12.74
C SER A 57 -5.83 -4.56 -13.73
N ALA A 58 -4.94 -5.35 -14.33
CA ALA A 58 -5.35 -6.41 -15.25
C ALA A 58 -6.22 -7.50 -14.60
N LEU A 59 -6.02 -7.81 -13.31
CA LEU A 59 -6.88 -8.74 -12.58
C LEU A 59 -8.32 -8.24 -12.47
N GLU A 60 -8.50 -6.95 -12.18
CA GLU A 60 -9.81 -6.30 -12.08
C GLU A 60 -10.44 -6.07 -13.46
N ASP A 61 -9.69 -5.50 -14.41
CA ASP A 61 -10.15 -5.15 -15.75
C ASP A 61 -10.56 -6.38 -16.58
N SER A 62 -9.83 -7.49 -16.44
CA SER A 62 -10.21 -8.76 -17.07
C SER A 62 -11.45 -9.39 -16.45
N GLY A 63 -11.81 -8.99 -15.23
CA GLY A 63 -12.94 -9.54 -14.48
C GLY A 63 -12.68 -10.94 -13.91
N CYS A 64 -11.43 -11.39 -13.79
CA CYS A 64 -11.10 -12.69 -13.20
C CYS A 64 -11.08 -12.64 -11.66
N ALA A 65 -10.73 -11.49 -11.07
CA ALA A 65 -10.69 -11.27 -9.62
C ALA A 65 -11.69 -10.19 -9.18
N VAL A 66 -12.99 -10.43 -9.41
CA VAL A 66 -14.08 -9.50 -9.08
C VAL A 66 -15.24 -10.22 -8.41
N ARG A 67 -16.20 -9.46 -7.83
CA ARG A 67 -17.28 -10.03 -7.00
C ARG A 67 -18.07 -11.14 -7.69
N ARG A 68 -18.29 -10.99 -8.99
CA ARG A 68 -18.96 -11.99 -9.85
C ARG A 68 -18.25 -13.36 -9.83
N THR A 69 -16.92 -13.40 -9.70
CA THR A 69 -16.11 -14.62 -9.71
C THR A 69 -15.77 -15.12 -8.31
N GLY A 70 -16.40 -14.56 -7.27
CA GLY A 70 -16.16 -14.95 -5.88
C GLY A 70 -14.99 -14.24 -5.21
N TRP A 71 -14.38 -13.24 -5.86
CA TRP A 71 -13.29 -12.44 -5.32
C TRP A 71 -13.73 -10.99 -5.03
N GLN A 72 -13.14 -10.29 -4.08
CA GLN A 72 -13.43 -8.86 -3.88
C GLN A 72 -12.20 -8.04 -3.47
N GLY A 73 -11.85 -7.03 -4.27
CA GLY A 73 -10.85 -6.03 -3.93
C GLY A 73 -11.19 -5.26 -2.65
N HIS A 74 -10.27 -5.28 -1.69
CA HIS A 74 -10.32 -4.54 -0.43
C HIS A 74 -8.91 -4.10 -0.03
N HIS A 75 -8.25 -3.38 -0.93
CA HIS A 75 -6.88 -2.95 -0.71
C HIS A 75 -6.81 -1.95 0.45
N LEU A 76 -5.80 -2.09 1.30
CA LEU A 76 -5.58 -1.18 2.41
C LEU A 76 -4.73 -0.01 1.95
N ARG A 77 -5.10 1.19 2.39
CA ARG A 77 -4.40 2.45 2.14
C ARG A 77 -4.02 3.08 3.47
N LEU A 78 -2.73 3.27 3.72
CA LEU A 78 -2.21 3.95 4.91
C LEU A 78 -1.83 5.38 4.57
N GLU A 79 -2.42 6.35 5.27
CA GLU A 79 -2.19 7.77 5.02
C GLU A 79 -1.83 8.51 6.32
N THR A 80 -1.07 9.61 6.21
CA THR A 80 -0.98 10.59 7.29
C THR A 80 -2.30 11.37 7.42
N ALA A 81 -2.49 12.09 8.52
CA ALA A 81 -3.62 13.01 8.69
C ALA A 81 -3.74 14.08 7.59
N GLN A 82 -2.63 14.43 6.93
CA GLN A 82 -2.60 15.37 5.81
C GLN A 82 -2.91 14.70 4.46
N GLY A 83 -3.29 13.42 4.45
CA GLY A 83 -3.64 12.66 3.24
C GLY A 83 -2.44 12.16 2.43
N LYS A 84 -1.22 12.24 2.97
CA LYS A 84 -0.04 11.67 2.29
C LYS A 84 -0.10 10.16 2.38
N LEU A 85 -0.10 9.49 1.23
CA LEU A 85 0.01 8.04 1.12
C LEU A 85 1.40 7.56 1.61
N LEU A 86 1.40 6.60 2.54
CA LEU A 86 2.61 6.02 3.12
C LEU A 86 2.81 4.55 2.75
N GLY A 87 1.72 3.82 2.55
CA GLY A 87 1.77 2.40 2.27
C GLY A 87 0.44 1.89 1.74
N ALA A 88 0.48 0.76 1.04
CA ALA A 88 -0.70 0.06 0.59
C ALA A 88 -0.51 -1.46 0.70
N VAL A 89 -1.63 -2.19 0.85
CA VAL A 89 -1.65 -3.64 0.80
C VAL A 89 -2.71 -4.08 -0.20
N PRO A 90 -2.34 -4.74 -1.32
CA PRO A 90 -3.32 -5.28 -2.25
C PRO A 90 -3.97 -6.53 -1.65
N CYS A 91 -5.24 -6.41 -1.26
CA CYS A 91 -6.04 -7.55 -0.77
C CYS A 91 -7.17 -7.91 -1.73
N TYR A 92 -7.34 -9.22 -1.95
CA TYR A 92 -8.52 -9.82 -2.57
C TYR A 92 -9.07 -10.87 -1.61
N LEU A 93 -10.36 -10.78 -1.28
CA LEU A 93 -11.07 -11.68 -0.36
C LEU A 93 -11.97 -12.65 -1.11
#